data_AF-A0A1I4F3A8-F1
#
_entry.id   AF-A0A1I4F3A8-F1
#
_cell.length_a   1.000
_cell.length_b   1.000
_cell.length_c   1.000
_cell.angle_alpha   90.00
_cell.angle_beta   90.00
_cell.angle_gamma   90.00
#
_symmetry.space_group_name_H-M   'P 1'
#
loop_
_entity.id
_entity.type
_entity.pdbx_description
1 polymer ?
#
loop_
_entity_poly.entity_id
_entity_poly.type
_entity_poly.pdbx_seq_one_letter_code
_entity_poly.pdbx_strand_id
1 'polypeptide(L)' 'MSDPQTLQTEPTPEGEQTLIPGVRPITTRDRLTLLMDALLRPSGAQKPFDIGLFDGAARNQLDLF' A
#
# COMPACT_ATOMS: atom_id res chain seq x y z
N MET A 1 25.03 -22.32 26.05
CA MET A 1 23.69 -22.66 26.55
C MET A 1 22.82 -21.45 26.25
N SER A 2 22.03 -21.48 25.17
CA SER A 2 21.15 -20.36 24.84
C SER A 2 20.01 -20.31 25.86
N ASP A 3 19.69 -19.12 26.37
CA ASP A 3 18.49 -18.92 27.20
C ASP A 3 17.26 -19.47 26.48
N PRO A 4 16.30 -20.10 27.20
CA PRO A 4 15.02 -20.42 26.63
C PRO A 4 14.33 -19.10 26.28
N GLN A 5 14.36 -18.72 25.00
CA GLN A 5 13.63 -17.57 24.53
C GLN A 5 12.15 -17.83 24.82
N THR A 6 11.57 -17.05 25.72
CA THR A 6 10.13 -17.06 25.97
C THR A 6 9.46 -16.64 24.67
N LEU A 7 8.83 -17.61 23.99
CA LEU A 7 8.17 -17.37 22.72
C LEU A 7 6.97 -16.45 22.97
N GLN A 8 6.85 -15.41 22.16
CA GLN A 8 5.71 -14.49 22.24
C GLN A 8 4.47 -15.17 21.67
N THR A 9 3.30 -14.89 22.23
CA THR A 9 2.02 -15.43 21.75
C THR A 9 1.04 -14.31 21.42
N GLU A 10 0.06 -14.61 20.56
CA GLU A 10 -1.03 -13.72 20.19
C GLU A 10 -2.34 -14.53 20.10
N PRO A 11 -3.49 -13.96 20.55
CA PRO A 11 -4.79 -14.57 20.35
C PRO A 11 -5.23 -14.47 18.88
N THR A 12 -5.64 -15.60 18.30
CA THR A 12 -6.27 -15.66 16.96
C THR A 12 -7.63 -16.37 17.05
N PRO A 13 -8.48 -16.34 16.01
CA PRO A 13 -9.73 -17.10 15.98
C PRO A 13 -9.56 -18.61 16.21
N GLU A 14 -8.37 -19.15 15.95
CA GLU A 14 -8.00 -20.55 16.13
C GLU A 14 -7.42 -20.85 17.54
N GLY A 15 -7.16 -19.82 18.36
CA GLY A 15 -6.64 -19.93 19.72
C GLY A 15 -5.38 -19.09 19.97
N GLU A 16 -4.68 -19.35 21.08
CA GLU A 16 -3.38 -18.74 21.36
C GLU A 16 -2.30 -19.32 20.44
N GLN A 17 -1.73 -18.47 19.58
CA GLN A 17 -0.73 -18.87 18.60
C GLN A 17 0.63 -18.28 18.95
N THR A 18 1.70 -19.03 18.68
CA THR A 18 3.08 -18.60 18.94
C THR A 18 3.66 -17.82 17.77
N LEU A 19 4.29 -16.70 18.04
CA LEU A 19 5.00 -15.90 17.04
C LEU A 19 6.35 -16.53 16.70
N ILE A 20 6.67 -16.54 15.40
CA ILE A 20 7.98 -17.01 14.92
C ILE A 20 9.05 -15.97 15.33
N PRO A 21 10.12 -16.38 16.04
CA PRO A 21 11.19 -15.47 16.42
C PRO A 21 11.79 -14.73 15.22
N GLY A 22 11.95 -13.41 15.34
CA GLY A 22 12.49 -12.57 14.27
C GLY A 22 11.50 -12.18 13.17
N VAL A 23 10.26 -12.70 13.22
CA VAL A 23 9.20 -12.34 12.28
C VAL A 23 8.18 -11.44 12.97
N ARG A 24 7.99 -10.23 12.45
CA ARG A 24 6.98 -9.29 12.94
C ARG A 24 5.63 -9.57 12.28
N PRO A 25 4.53 -9.78 13.03
CA PRO A 25 3.19 -9.92 12.47
C PRO A 25 2.74 -8.67 11.71
N ILE A 26 1.95 -8.87 10.66
CA ILE A 26 1.30 -7.79 9.92
C ILE A 26 -0.03 -7.46 10.61
N THR A 27 -0.12 -6.26 11.16
CA THR A 27 -1.32 -5.78 11.87
C THR A 27 -2.35 -5.20 10.90
N THR A 28 -3.58 -4.97 11.38
CA THR A 28 -4.61 -4.25 10.59
C THR A 28 -4.14 -2.84 10.22
N ARG A 29 -3.41 -2.15 11.12
CA ARG A 29 -2.81 -0.85 10.85
C ARG A 29 -1.85 -0.91 9.67
N ASP A 30 -0.94 -1.89 9.65
CA ASP A 30 0.05 -2.04 8.58
C ASP A 30 -0.63 -2.23 7.22
N ARG A 31 -1.71 -3.04 7.18
CA ARG A 31 -2.51 -3.23 5.96
C ARG A 31 -3.18 -1.94 5.50
N LEU A 32 -3.77 -1.17 6.41
CA LEU A 32 -4.42 0.09 6.09
C LEU A 32 -3.42 1.14 5.57
N THR A 33 -2.25 1.25 6.19
CA THR A 33 -1.19 2.15 5.73
C THR A 33 -0.77 1.81 4.30
N LEU A 34 -0.56 0.52 3.99
CA LEU A 34 -0.23 0.09 2.63
C LEU A 34 -1.32 0.48 1.61
N LEU A 35 -2.60 0.34 1.96
CA LEU A 35 -3.72 0.72 1.10
C LEU A 35 -3.77 2.24 0.85
N MET A 36 -3.50 3.05 1.88
CA MET A 36 -3.45 4.51 1.74
C MET A 36 -2.31 4.94 0.81
N ASP A 37 -1.13 4.33 0.95
CA ASP A 37 0.01 4.61 0.06
C ASP A 37 -0.27 4.15 -1.38
N ALA A 38 -1.06 3.09 -1.56
CA ALA A 38 -1.47 2.63 -2.88
C ALA A 38 -2.43 3.60 -3.58
N LEU A 39 -3.32 4.29 -2.83
CA LEU A 39 -4.21 5.31 -3.39
C LEU A 39 -3.45 6.50 -3.97
N LEU A 40 -2.31 6.86 -3.38
CA LEU A 40 -1.45 7.93 -3.88
C LEU A 40 -0.64 7.53 -5.12
N ARG A 41 -0.63 6.24 -5.46
CA ARG A 41 0.09 5.74 -6.62
C ARG A 41 -0.76 5.93 -7.87
N PRO A 42 -0.21 6.52 -8.95
CA PRO A 42 -0.95 6.63 -10.20
C PRO A 42 -1.34 5.24 -10.69
N SER A 43 -2.63 5.03 -10.95
CA SER A 43 -3.19 3.75 -11.42
C SER A 43 -2.92 3.49 -12.91
N GLY A 44 -2.37 4.46 -13.62
CA GLY A 44 -1.98 4.38 -15.03
C GLY A 44 -0.88 5.38 -15.35
N ALA A 45 -0.42 5.39 -16.60
CA ALA A 45 0.56 6.38 -17.05
C ALA A 45 -0.01 7.79 -16.81
N GLN A 46 0.75 8.61 -16.07
CA GLN A 46 0.43 10.02 -15.93
C GLN A 46 0.49 10.66 -17.31
N LYS A 47 -0.61 11.23 -17.76
CA LYS A 47 -0.62 11.97 -19.01
C LYS A 47 0.35 13.16 -18.88
N PRO A 48 1.12 13.45 -19.93
CA PRO A 48 1.92 14.67 -20.01
C PRO A 48 1.10 15.91 -19.60
N PHE A 49 1.72 16.81 -18.85
CA PHE A 49 1.12 18.06 -18.36
C PHE A 49 1.07 19.17 -19.44
N ASP A 50 1.16 18.77 -20.70
CA ASP A 50 1.05 19.58 -21.91
C ASP A 50 -0.24 19.21 -22.68
N ILE A 51 -1.23 18.63 -22.01
CA ILE A 51 -2.56 18.38 -22.57
C ILE A 51 -3.57 19.18 -21.74
N GLY A 52 -4.06 20.28 -22.30
CA GLY A 52 -4.97 21.19 -21.58
C GLY A 52 -5.31 22.48 -22.34
N LEU A 53 -6.18 23.31 -21.76
CA LEU A 53 -6.74 24.53 -22.39
C LEU A 53 -5.68 25.53 -22.92
N PHE A 54 -4.44 25.43 -22.45
CA PHE A 54 -3.32 26.32 -22.81
C PHE A 54 -2.11 25.56 -23.36
N ASP A 55 -2.28 24.32 -23.84
CA ASP A 55 -1.15 23.60 -24.39
C ASP A 55 -0.69 24.16 -25.75
N GLY A 56 0.61 24.00 -26.03
CA GLY A 56 1.23 24.36 -27.30
C GLY A 56 1.00 23.33 -28.42
N ALA A 57 0.32 22.21 -28.14
CA ALA A 57 -0.16 21.25 -29.11
C ALA A 57 -1.50 21.75 -29.68
N ALA A 58 -1.42 22.87 -30.39
CA ALA A 58 -2.54 23.45 -31.13
C ALA A 58 -3.29 22.36 -31.90
N ARG A 59 -4.48 21.99 -31.41
CA ARG A 59 -5.56 21.26 -32.11
C ARG A 59 -5.61 19.75 -31.94
N ASN A 60 -5.61 19.25 -30.72
CA ASN A 60 -6.37 18.03 -30.42
C ASN A 60 -7.47 18.33 -29.41
N GLN A 61 -8.37 19.26 -29.79
CA GLN A 61 -9.59 19.56 -29.05
C GLN A 61 -10.37 18.25 -28.90
N LEU A 62 -10.41 17.70 -27.69
CA LEU A 62 -11.28 16.59 -27.36
C LEU A 62 -12.72 17.10 -27.51
N ASP A 63 -13.50 16.39 -28.32
CA ASP A 63 -14.89 16.76 -28.58
C ASP A 63 -15.65 16.71 -27.25
N LEU A 64 -16.25 17.83 -26.85
CA LEU A 64 -16.88 17.97 -25.55
C LEU A 64 -18.38 17.68 -25.64
N PHE A 65 -18.80 16.56 -26.24
CA PHE A 65 -20.15 15.97 -26.09
C PHE A 65 -20.09 14.46 -26.33
#